data_AF-A0A432ME35-F1
#
_entry.id   AF-A0A432ME35-F1
#
_cell.length_a   1.000
_cell.length_b   1.000
_cell.length_c   1.000
_cell.angle_alpha   90.00
_cell.angle_beta   90.00
_cell.angle_gamma   90.00
#
_symmetry.space_group_name_H-M   'P 1'
#
loop_
_entity.id
_entity.type
_entity.pdbx_description
1 polymer ?
#
loop_
_entity_poly.entity_id
_entity_poly.type
_entity_poly.pdbx_seq_one_letter_code
_entity_poly.pdbx_strand_id
1 'polypeptide(L)'
;MERDEQGEGRTTPVRPDRRGGARPTIAELMLLIGGVGLGLAVAIPPEGIGPGDQSGAVLVLAGAVLGGASLVGVPLLLWERRRRPRRRFGPGRLSWFAHGTAAWLLWPPIVIGRRSEAMGRNPPAVDPSVPMVCYYYGTPLMAVYVTLALLAGGWIGPRRRRHRSRRPAPLPWRERFGLLLGLGWALVGLYVLSMVYRSEFR
;
A
#
# COMPACT_ATOMS: atom_id res chain seq x y z
N MET A 1 -21.36 23.84 65.62
CA MET A 1 -22.24 22.93 64.87
C MET A 1 -23.11 23.82 64.02
N GLU A 2 -23.12 23.82 62.69
CA GLU A 2 -22.60 22.94 61.65
C GLU A 2 -21.86 23.79 60.60
N ARG A 3 -20.77 23.27 60.03
CA ARG A 3 -20.26 23.74 58.74
C ARG A 3 -20.59 22.62 57.75
N ASP A 4 -21.54 22.91 56.87
CA ASP A 4 -21.86 22.04 55.74
C ASP A 4 -20.68 22.02 54.77
N GLU A 5 -19.99 20.87 54.75
CA GLU A 5 -19.04 20.52 53.72
C GLU A 5 -19.81 20.25 52.42
N GLN A 6 -20.03 21.31 51.63
CA GLN A 6 -20.40 21.18 50.22
C GLN A 6 -19.21 20.57 49.47
N GLY A 7 -19.18 19.23 49.46
CA GLY A 7 -18.35 18.42 48.60
C GLY A 7 -18.73 18.67 47.14
N GLU A 8 -18.09 19.67 46.54
CA GLU A 8 -18.18 20.01 45.13
C GLU A 8 -17.63 18.84 44.30
N GLY A 9 -18.53 17.93 43.95
CA GLY A 9 -18.31 16.82 43.02
C GLY A 9 -17.95 17.37 41.64
N ARG A 10 -16.67 17.73 41.48
CA ARG A 10 -16.04 18.10 40.21
C ARG A 10 -16.03 16.84 39.33
N THR A 11 -17.16 16.59 38.68
CA THR A 11 -17.25 15.69 37.55
C THR A 11 -16.43 16.31 36.42
N THR A 12 -15.14 15.99 36.38
CA THR A 12 -14.31 16.33 35.23
C THR A 12 -14.99 15.74 34.00
N PRO A 13 -15.33 16.55 32.98
CA PRO A 13 -15.91 16.01 31.77
C PRO A 13 -14.87 15.07 31.17
N VAL A 14 -15.20 13.77 31.14
CA VAL A 14 -14.48 12.77 30.38
C VAL A 14 -14.57 13.22 28.92
N ARG A 15 -13.56 13.95 28.45
CA ARG A 15 -13.43 14.29 27.05
C ARG A 15 -13.42 12.95 26.30
N PRO A 16 -14.36 12.71 25.38
CA PRO A 16 -14.30 11.52 24.55
C PRO A 16 -12.96 11.55 23.83
N ASP A 17 -12.19 10.49 24.03
CA ASP A 17 -10.80 10.36 23.61
C ASP A 17 -10.75 10.36 22.07
N ARG A 18 -10.73 11.56 21.49
CA ARG A 18 -10.88 11.83 20.05
C ARG A 18 -9.62 11.49 19.25
N ARG A 19 -8.63 10.82 19.84
CA ARG A 19 -7.31 10.60 19.26
C ARG A 19 -6.69 9.31 19.78
N GLY A 20 -6.65 8.26 18.96
CA GLY A 20 -5.72 7.18 19.28
C GLY A 20 -5.59 6.01 18.32
N GLY A 21 -6.63 5.65 17.55
CA GLY A 21 -6.60 4.44 16.72
C GLY A 21 -7.59 4.51 15.57
N ALA A 22 -7.51 5.57 14.76
CA ALA A 22 -8.44 5.89 13.68
C ALA A 22 -8.74 4.66 12.81
N ARG A 23 -9.94 4.11 12.99
CA ARG A 23 -10.51 3.06 12.14
C ARG A 23 -10.64 3.58 10.71
N PRO A 24 -10.53 2.71 9.69
CA PRO A 24 -10.83 3.11 8.33
C PRO A 24 -12.27 3.65 8.25
N THR A 25 -12.47 4.73 7.51
CA THR A 25 -13.83 5.21 7.24
C THR A 25 -14.50 4.28 6.22
N ILE A 26 -15.83 4.22 6.21
CA ILE A 26 -16.57 3.43 5.21
C ILE A 26 -16.17 3.87 3.80
N ALA A 27 -16.03 5.17 3.56
CA ALA A 27 -15.56 5.70 2.28
C ALA A 27 -14.14 5.24 1.91
N GLU A 28 -13.21 5.17 2.87
CA GLU A 28 -11.87 4.63 2.64
C GLU A 28 -11.90 3.15 2.26
N LEU A 29 -12.75 2.35 2.91
CA LEU A 29 -12.93 0.94 2.58
C LEU A 29 -13.55 0.76 1.19
N MET A 30 -14.60 1.53 0.87
CA MET A 30 -15.23 1.49 -0.46
C MET A 30 -14.24 1.87 -1.55
N LEU A 31 -13.38 2.88 -1.32
CA LEU A 31 -12.32 3.24 -2.24
C LEU A 31 -11.29 2.12 -2.41
N LEU A 32 -10.87 1.47 -1.32
CA LEU A 32 -9.95 0.32 -1.39
C LEU A 32 -10.54 -0.84 -2.18
N ILE A 33 -11.80 -1.19 -1.90
CA ILE A 33 -12.53 -2.24 -2.64
C ILE A 33 -12.63 -1.87 -4.12
N GLY A 34 -12.99 -0.62 -4.43
CA GLY A 34 -13.06 -0.12 -5.80
C GLY A 34 -11.71 -0.16 -6.52
N GLY A 35 -10.63 0.22 -5.83
CA GLY A 35 -9.27 0.15 -6.37
C GLY A 35 -8.84 -1.28 -6.67
N VAL A 36 -9.07 -2.23 -5.75
CA VAL A 36 -8.80 -3.65 -5.96
C VAL A 36 -9.65 -4.22 -7.09
N GLY A 37 -10.94 -3.90 -7.13
CA GLY A 37 -11.86 -4.33 -8.20
C GLY A 37 -11.41 -3.81 -9.56
N LEU A 38 -10.99 -2.55 -9.66
CA LEU A 38 -10.42 -1.98 -10.88
C LEU A 38 -9.14 -2.72 -11.29
N GLY A 39 -8.28 -3.07 -10.33
CA GLY A 39 -7.06 -3.82 -10.63
C GLY A 39 -7.31 -5.21 -11.16
N LEU A 40 -8.27 -5.93 -10.56
CA LEU A 40 -8.69 -7.23 -11.07
C LEU A 40 -9.31 -7.10 -12.47
N ALA A 41 -10.16 -6.11 -12.70
CA ALA A 41 -10.80 -5.89 -13.99
C ALA A 41 -9.80 -5.57 -15.12
N VAL A 42 -8.69 -4.89 -14.81
CA VAL A 42 -7.62 -4.59 -15.78
C VAL A 42 -6.69 -5.78 -16.01
N ALA A 43 -6.40 -6.54 -14.95
CA ALA A 43 -5.42 -7.61 -15.00
C ALA A 43 -5.94 -8.90 -15.63
N ILE A 44 -7.23 -9.20 -15.46
CA ILE A 44 -7.87 -10.41 -15.98
C ILE A 44 -8.25 -10.17 -17.45
N PRO A 45 -7.61 -10.86 -18.41
CA PRO A 45 -8.01 -10.78 -19.81
C PRO A 45 -9.43 -11.34 -20.00
N PRO A 46 -10.22 -10.83 -20.97
CA PRO A 46 -11.57 -11.30 -21.23
C PRO A 46 -11.64 -12.79 -21.63
N GLU A 47 -10.53 -13.32 -22.15
CA GLU A 47 -10.38 -14.72 -22.57
C GLU A 47 -10.04 -15.67 -21.41
N GLY A 48 -9.85 -15.14 -20.19
CA GLY A 48 -9.45 -15.90 -19.01
C GLY A 48 -7.94 -16.16 -18.94
N ILE A 49 -7.47 -16.54 -17.76
CA ILE A 49 -6.06 -16.93 -17.57
C ILE A 49 -5.93 -18.36 -18.11
N GLY A 50 -5.24 -18.53 -19.24
CA GLY A 50 -5.06 -19.83 -19.89
C GLY A 50 -4.46 -20.89 -18.94
N PRO A 51 -4.81 -22.19 -19.09
CA PRO A 51 -4.53 -23.24 -18.10
C PRO A 51 -3.06 -23.68 -17.97
N GLY A 52 -2.09 -22.93 -18.48
CA GLY A 52 -0.69 -23.37 -18.63
C GLY A 52 0.34 -22.81 -17.64
N ASP A 53 0.05 -21.73 -16.91
CA ASP A 53 1.07 -21.08 -16.05
C ASP A 53 0.48 -20.58 -14.72
N GLN A 54 0.39 -21.49 -13.74
CA GLN A 54 -0.08 -21.16 -12.40
C GLN A 54 0.80 -20.09 -11.72
N SER A 55 2.10 -20.05 -12.02
CA SER A 55 3.03 -19.10 -11.42
C SER A 55 2.79 -17.69 -11.95
N GLY A 56 2.63 -17.56 -13.27
CA GLY A 56 2.24 -16.31 -13.93
C GLY A 56 0.87 -15.82 -13.46
N ALA A 57 -0.11 -16.72 -13.32
CA ALA A 57 -1.45 -16.39 -12.82
C ALA A 57 -1.41 -15.77 -11.42
N VAL A 58 -0.63 -16.37 -10.50
CA VAL A 58 -0.46 -15.87 -9.13
C VAL A 58 0.20 -14.49 -9.14
N LEU A 59 1.22 -14.27 -9.98
CA LEU A 59 1.91 -12.99 -10.09
C LEU A 59 0.99 -11.88 -10.60
N VAL A 60 0.20 -12.20 -11.63
CA VAL A 60 -0.79 -11.28 -12.21
C VAL A 60 -1.84 -10.92 -11.16
N LEU A 61 -2.40 -11.91 -10.46
CA LEU A 61 -3.41 -11.70 -9.42
C LEU A 61 -2.85 -10.87 -8.25
N ALA A 62 -1.67 -11.22 -7.76
CA ALA A 62 -1.02 -10.50 -6.67
C ALA A 62 -0.72 -9.05 -7.08
N GLY A 63 -0.16 -8.84 -8.27
CA GLY A 63 0.13 -7.51 -8.81
C GLY A 63 -1.13 -6.68 -9.08
N ALA A 64 -2.25 -7.31 -9.43
CA ALA A 64 -3.54 -6.66 -9.63
C ALA A 64 -4.14 -6.19 -8.31
N VAL A 65 -4.19 -7.06 -7.30
CA VAL A 65 -4.74 -6.75 -5.98
C VAL A 65 -3.88 -5.71 -5.26
N LEU A 66 -2.57 -5.94 -5.19
CA LEU A 66 -1.64 -5.00 -4.56
C LEU A 66 -1.58 -3.67 -5.33
N GLY A 67 -1.65 -3.72 -6.66
CA GLY A 67 -1.74 -2.55 -7.52
C GLY A 67 -2.97 -1.71 -7.29
N GLY A 68 -4.13 -2.34 -7.35
CA GLY A 68 -5.41 -1.71 -7.11
C GLY A 68 -5.48 -1.06 -5.72
N ALA A 69 -5.00 -1.77 -4.70
CA ALA A 69 -4.86 -1.24 -3.36
C ALA A 69 -3.86 -0.05 -3.27
N SER A 70 -2.78 -0.09 -4.06
CA SER A 70 -1.76 0.96 -4.11
C SER A 70 -2.28 2.25 -4.76
N LEU A 71 -3.08 2.15 -5.84
CA LEU A 71 -3.61 3.31 -6.58
C LEU A 71 -4.43 4.26 -5.73
N VAL A 72 -5.19 3.71 -4.78
CA VAL A 72 -6.03 4.48 -3.85
C VAL A 72 -5.18 5.36 -2.91
N GLY A 73 -3.95 4.95 -2.64
CA GLY A 73 -3.05 5.63 -1.70
C GLY A 73 -2.70 7.05 -2.13
N VAL A 74 -2.37 7.26 -3.40
CA VAL A 74 -1.92 8.57 -3.92
C VAL A 74 -2.94 9.69 -3.69
N PRO A 75 -4.18 9.61 -4.21
CA PRO A 75 -5.16 10.68 -4.02
C PRO A 75 -5.53 10.85 -2.54
N LEU A 76 -5.62 9.75 -1.79
CA LEU A 76 -6.00 9.77 -0.37
C LEU A 76 -4.95 10.47 0.50
N LEU A 77 -3.66 10.23 0.22
CA LEU A 77 -2.53 10.81 0.96
C LEU A 77 -2.25 12.24 0.52
N LEU A 78 -2.43 12.58 -0.78
CA LEU A 78 -2.36 13.96 -1.26
C LEU A 78 -3.47 14.82 -0.66
N TRP A 79 -4.70 14.31 -0.59
CA TRP A 79 -5.82 15.00 0.05
C TRP A 79 -5.57 15.26 1.54
N GLU A 80 -5.02 14.26 2.26
CA GLU A 80 -4.63 14.43 3.67
C GLU A 80 -3.51 15.48 3.81
N ARG A 81 -2.50 15.45 2.94
CA ARG A 81 -1.41 16.43 2.94
C ARG A 81 -1.91 17.84 2.67
N ARG A 82 -2.86 18.00 1.74
CA ARG A 82 -3.52 19.29 1.45
C ARG A 82 -4.26 19.83 2.68
N ARG A 83 -4.96 18.96 3.43
CA ARG A 83 -5.66 19.36 4.67
C ARG A 83 -4.73 19.57 5.87
N ARG A 84 -3.58 18.89 5.91
CA ARG A 84 -2.64 18.89 7.05
C ARG A 84 -1.18 18.95 6.57
N PRO A 85 -0.71 20.10 6.04
CA PRO A 85 0.58 20.20 5.36
C PRO A 85 1.79 20.00 6.29
N ARG A 86 1.66 20.27 7.59
CA ARG A 86 2.74 20.14 8.57
C ARG A 86 3.01 18.69 9.03
N ARG A 87 2.19 17.72 8.61
CA ARG A 87 2.35 16.32 9.04
C ARG A 87 3.30 15.57 8.12
N ARG A 88 4.45 15.13 8.65
CA ARG A 88 5.38 14.26 7.92
C ARG A 88 4.74 12.91 7.61
N PHE A 89 5.06 12.33 6.45
CA PHE A 89 4.70 10.95 6.16
C PHE A 89 5.52 10.00 7.02
N GLY A 90 4.84 9.05 7.65
CA GLY A 90 5.50 7.91 8.28
C GLY A 90 5.96 6.90 7.21
N PRO A 91 6.82 5.95 7.58
CA PRO A 91 7.35 4.95 6.65
C PRO A 91 6.24 4.15 5.93
N GLY A 92 5.16 3.79 6.61
CA GLY A 92 4.03 3.08 6.01
C GLY A 92 3.31 3.90 4.96
N ARG A 93 2.98 5.15 5.29
CA ARG A 93 2.36 6.09 4.33
C ARG A 93 3.26 6.39 3.14
N LEU A 94 4.57 6.52 3.37
CA LEU A 94 5.55 6.76 2.31
C LEU A 94 5.62 5.55 1.38
N SER A 95 5.67 4.34 1.93
CA SER A 95 5.63 3.11 1.13
C SER A 95 4.34 3.03 0.31
N TRP A 96 3.18 3.24 0.93
CA TRP A 96 1.90 3.23 0.21
C TRP A 96 1.85 4.28 -0.90
N PHE A 97 2.36 5.49 -0.63
CA PHE A 97 2.45 6.54 -1.64
C PHE A 97 3.37 6.14 -2.79
N ALA A 98 4.56 5.60 -2.51
CA ALA A 98 5.55 5.22 -3.52
C ALA A 98 5.03 4.12 -4.45
N HIS A 99 4.46 3.05 -3.88
CA HIS A 99 3.83 1.97 -4.67
C HIS A 99 2.61 2.48 -5.43
N GLY A 100 1.83 3.36 -4.82
CA GLY A 100 0.70 4.00 -5.49
C GLY A 100 1.13 4.87 -6.67
N THR A 101 2.22 5.63 -6.54
CA THR A 101 2.75 6.43 -7.65
C THR A 101 3.30 5.55 -8.76
N ALA A 102 3.97 4.44 -8.43
CA ALA A 102 4.40 3.46 -9.42
C ALA A 102 3.20 2.87 -10.18
N ALA A 103 2.14 2.47 -9.47
CA ALA A 103 0.92 1.99 -10.10
C ALA A 103 0.25 3.06 -10.99
N TRP A 104 0.18 4.31 -10.54
CA TRP A 104 -0.38 5.43 -11.33
C TRP A 104 0.42 5.72 -12.61
N LEU A 105 1.74 5.57 -12.58
CA LEU A 105 2.60 5.84 -13.74
C LEU A 105 2.62 4.66 -14.72
N LEU A 106 2.60 3.43 -14.21
CA LEU A 106 2.82 2.23 -15.02
C LEU A 106 1.51 1.61 -15.53
N TRP A 107 0.38 1.75 -14.85
CA TRP A 107 -0.89 1.17 -15.34
C TRP A 107 -1.44 1.79 -16.61
N PRO A 108 -1.48 3.12 -16.80
CA PRO A 108 -2.05 3.70 -18.01
C PRO A 108 -1.46 3.14 -19.31
N PRO A 109 -0.13 3.05 -19.50
CA PRO A 109 0.41 2.45 -20.73
C PRO A 109 0.13 0.94 -20.83
N ILE A 110 0.06 0.20 -19.71
CA ILE A 110 -0.32 -1.23 -19.72
C ILE A 110 -1.77 -1.40 -20.20
N VAL A 111 -2.70 -0.59 -19.67
CA VAL A 111 -4.12 -0.66 -20.02
C VAL A 111 -4.34 -0.26 -21.47
N ILE A 112 -3.72 0.83 -21.92
CA ILE A 112 -3.85 1.33 -23.29
C ILE A 112 -3.26 0.32 -24.29
N GLY A 113 -2.09 -0.25 -23.99
CA GLY A 113 -1.46 -1.27 -24.84
C GLY A 113 -2.34 -2.51 -24.97
N ARG A 114 -2.74 -3.12 -23.85
CA ARG A 114 -3.62 -4.31 -23.85
C ARG A 114 -4.95 -4.07 -24.56
N ARG A 115 -5.57 -2.89 -24.36
CA ARG A 115 -6.84 -2.57 -25.03
C ARG A 115 -6.64 -2.35 -26.52
N SER A 116 -5.50 -1.80 -26.94
CA SER A 116 -5.18 -1.63 -28.37
C SER A 116 -4.99 -2.97 -29.06
N GLU A 117 -4.31 -3.91 -28.42
CA GLU A 117 -4.14 -5.29 -28.89
C GLU A 117 -5.48 -6.02 -29.00
N ALA A 118 -6.33 -5.93 -27.96
CA ALA A 118 -7.67 -6.53 -27.97
C ALA A 118 -8.59 -5.92 -29.05
N MET A 119 -8.33 -4.69 -29.50
CA MET A 119 -9.04 -4.04 -30.61
C MET A 119 -8.39 -4.34 -31.99
N GLY A 120 -7.39 -5.22 -32.06
CA GLY A 120 -6.76 -5.64 -33.31
C GLY A 120 -5.82 -4.61 -33.95
N ARG A 121 -5.35 -3.60 -33.21
CA ARG A 121 -4.38 -2.63 -33.73
C ARG A 121 -2.96 -3.20 -33.69
N ASN A 122 -2.38 -3.43 -34.87
CA ASN A 122 -0.99 -3.81 -35.05
C ASN A 122 -0.24 -2.75 -35.89
N PRO A 123 0.78 -2.06 -35.33
CA PRO A 123 1.27 -2.16 -33.95
C PRO A 123 0.32 -1.51 -32.92
N PRO A 124 0.41 -1.90 -31.63
CA PRO A 124 -0.33 -1.24 -30.57
C PRO A 124 0.11 0.23 -30.43
N ALA A 125 -0.79 1.09 -29.97
CA ALA A 125 -0.50 2.52 -29.80
C ALA A 125 0.63 2.79 -28.79
N VAL A 126 0.79 1.91 -27.81
CA VAL A 126 1.87 1.88 -26.83
C VAL A 126 2.22 0.43 -26.58
N ASP A 127 3.50 0.07 -26.71
CA ASP A 127 3.99 -1.26 -26.35
C ASP A 127 3.88 -1.47 -24.82
N PRO A 128 3.06 -2.42 -24.35
CA PRO A 128 2.87 -2.63 -22.92
C PRO A 128 3.99 -3.45 -22.27
N SER A 129 4.93 -4.02 -23.04
CA SER A 129 5.96 -4.93 -22.53
C SER A 129 6.86 -4.28 -21.46
N VAL A 130 7.46 -3.14 -21.78
CA VAL A 130 8.36 -2.39 -20.88
C VAL A 130 7.67 -1.99 -19.56
N PRO A 131 6.50 -1.30 -19.57
CA PRO A 131 5.84 -0.92 -18.33
C PRO A 131 5.32 -2.14 -17.55
N MET A 132 4.91 -3.23 -18.22
CA MET A 132 4.58 -4.49 -17.54
C MET A 132 5.79 -5.07 -16.80
N VAL A 133 6.96 -5.12 -17.44
CA VAL A 133 8.17 -5.63 -16.80
C VAL A 133 8.56 -4.76 -15.60
N CYS A 134 8.58 -3.43 -15.76
CA CYS A 134 8.84 -2.50 -14.67
C CYS A 134 7.84 -2.66 -13.50
N TYR A 135 6.57 -2.90 -13.83
CA TYR A 135 5.52 -3.05 -12.84
C TYR A 135 5.62 -4.37 -12.06
N TYR A 136 5.75 -5.49 -12.77
CA TYR A 136 5.75 -6.84 -12.17
C TYR A 136 7.10 -7.26 -11.59
N TYR A 137 8.22 -6.71 -12.05
CA TYR A 137 9.55 -7.06 -11.55
C TYR A 137 10.18 -5.90 -10.76
N GLY A 138 10.13 -4.68 -11.30
CA GLY A 138 10.75 -3.51 -10.68
C GLY A 138 10.09 -3.10 -9.36
N THR A 139 8.75 -2.99 -9.34
CA THR A 139 8.01 -2.55 -8.14
C THR A 139 8.22 -3.50 -6.95
N PRO A 140 8.09 -4.83 -7.10
CA PRO A 140 8.35 -5.75 -5.99
C PRO A 140 9.80 -5.76 -5.52
N LEU A 141 10.78 -5.66 -6.43
CA LEU A 141 12.20 -5.59 -6.07
C LEU A 141 12.51 -4.33 -5.25
N MET A 142 11.96 -3.19 -5.66
CA MET A 142 12.08 -1.95 -4.88
C MET A 142 11.42 -2.11 -3.49
N ALA A 143 10.31 -2.84 -3.39
CA ALA A 143 9.65 -3.11 -2.11
C ALA A 143 10.51 -3.97 -1.18
N VAL A 144 11.21 -4.97 -1.71
CA VAL A 144 12.20 -5.77 -0.95
C VAL A 144 13.29 -4.84 -0.43
N TYR A 145 13.88 -4.03 -1.30
CA TYR A 145 14.93 -3.08 -0.92
C TYR A 145 14.47 -2.12 0.18
N VAL A 146 13.30 -1.49 0.03
CA VAL A 146 12.76 -0.55 1.02
C VAL A 146 12.43 -1.26 2.33
N THR A 147 11.83 -2.44 2.28
CA THR A 147 11.53 -3.23 3.48
C THR A 147 12.80 -3.60 4.24
N LEU A 148 13.84 -4.06 3.53
CA LEU A 148 15.15 -4.34 4.12
C LEU A 148 15.79 -3.09 4.71
N ALA A 149 15.74 -1.96 4.01
CA ALA A 149 16.26 -0.69 4.50
C ALA A 149 15.52 -0.21 5.77
N LEU A 150 14.20 -0.41 5.84
CA LEU A 150 13.40 -0.09 7.03
C LEU A 150 13.73 -1.03 8.21
N LEU A 151 13.92 -2.33 7.94
CA LEU A 151 14.35 -3.29 8.95
C LEU A 151 15.76 -2.95 9.45
N ALA A 152 16.70 -2.73 8.55
CA ALA A 152 18.07 -2.34 8.86
C ALA A 152 18.13 -1.00 9.61
N GLY A 153 17.37 0.02 9.18
CA GLY A 153 17.29 1.30 9.88
C GLY A 153 16.64 1.21 11.27
N GLY A 154 15.71 0.27 11.45
CA GLY A 154 15.15 -0.08 12.75
C GLY A 154 16.16 -0.80 13.67
N TRP A 155 17.11 -1.54 13.09
CA TRP A 155 18.19 -2.22 13.81
C TRP A 155 19.38 -1.30 14.11
N ILE A 156 19.69 -0.37 13.19
CA ILE A 156 20.85 0.54 13.26
C ILE A 156 20.54 1.82 14.04
N GLY A 157 19.26 2.20 14.19
CA GLY A 157 18.85 3.34 15.01
C GLY A 157 18.79 3.00 16.49
N PRO A 158 19.82 3.27 17.31
CA PRO A 158 19.80 2.91 18.71
C PRO A 158 18.88 3.89 19.43
N ARG A 159 17.89 3.38 20.16
CA ARG A 159 17.64 3.76 21.57
C ARG A 159 17.68 5.26 21.94
N ARG A 160 17.26 6.21 21.10
CA ARG A 160 16.97 7.60 21.52
C ARG A 160 15.52 7.80 21.97
N ARG A 161 14.83 6.72 22.36
CA ARG A 161 13.63 6.78 23.22
C ARG A 161 13.99 6.67 24.71
N ARG A 162 15.04 7.38 25.15
CA ARG A 162 15.15 7.81 26.55
C ARG A 162 14.14 8.94 26.76
N HIS A 163 12.86 8.61 26.95
CA HIS A 163 11.97 9.25 27.91
C HIS A 163 10.52 8.81 27.73
N ARG A 164 9.93 8.38 28.86
CA ARG A 164 8.50 8.15 29.15
C ARG A 164 7.89 6.91 28.50
N SER A 165 7.93 5.78 29.22
CA SER A 165 6.82 5.16 29.97
C SER A 165 5.36 5.38 29.51
N ARG A 166 5.10 5.79 28.27
CA ARG A 166 3.75 5.83 27.68
C ARG A 166 3.62 4.60 26.82
N ARG A 167 2.58 3.80 27.10
CA ARG A 167 2.16 2.63 26.32
C ARG A 167 2.29 2.93 24.82
N PRO A 168 2.73 1.96 23.99
CA PRO A 168 2.82 2.17 22.56
C PRO A 168 1.45 2.62 22.03
N ALA A 169 1.35 3.88 21.61
CA ALA A 169 0.13 4.39 21.01
C ALA A 169 -0.16 3.58 19.75
N PRO A 170 -1.43 3.22 19.47
CA PRO A 170 -1.76 2.48 18.27
C PRO A 170 -1.29 3.25 17.03
N LEU A 171 -0.54 2.60 16.13
CA LEU A 171 -0.25 3.17 14.83
C LEU A 171 -1.56 3.50 14.10
N PRO A 172 -1.66 4.67 13.44
CA PRO A 172 -2.86 5.00 12.68
C PRO A 172 -3.09 3.98 11.55
N TRP A 173 -4.36 3.66 11.24
CA TRP A 173 -4.73 2.65 10.23
C TRP A 173 -3.93 2.76 8.92
N ARG A 174 -3.89 3.96 8.33
CA ARG A 174 -3.17 4.21 7.06
C ARG A 174 -1.67 3.88 7.12
N GLU A 175 -1.06 4.02 8.29
CA GLU A 175 0.35 3.65 8.50
C GLU A 175 0.51 2.14 8.54
N ARG A 176 -0.37 1.45 9.29
CA ARG A 176 -0.39 -0.02 9.35
C ARG A 176 -0.65 -0.62 7.98
N PHE A 177 -1.65 -0.09 7.27
CA PHE A 177 -2.00 -0.52 5.93
C PHE A 177 -0.83 -0.39 4.96
N GLY A 178 -0.16 0.77 4.94
CA GLY A 178 0.99 0.96 4.07
C GLY A 178 2.18 0.07 4.38
N LEU A 179 2.40 -0.29 5.65
CA LEU A 179 3.41 -1.29 6.03
C LEU A 179 3.02 -2.70 5.57
N LEU A 180 1.76 -3.11 5.77
CA LEU A 180 1.26 -4.40 5.32
C LEU A 180 1.31 -4.52 3.78
N LEU A 181 0.95 -3.45 3.09
CA LEU A 181 1.01 -3.38 1.63
C LEU A 181 2.45 -3.48 1.14
N GLY A 182 3.38 -2.74 1.76
CA GLY A 182 4.81 -2.84 1.44
C GLY A 182 5.38 -4.23 1.70
N LEU A 183 4.95 -4.88 2.79
CA LEU A 183 5.31 -6.28 3.08
C LEU A 183 4.77 -7.22 2.00
N GLY A 184 3.52 -7.04 1.57
CA GLY A 184 2.92 -7.82 0.48
C GLY A 184 3.73 -7.68 -0.81
N TRP A 185 4.09 -6.47 -1.20
CA TRP A 185 4.97 -6.23 -2.35
C TRP A 185 6.36 -6.86 -2.18
N ALA A 186 6.95 -6.80 -0.98
CA ALA A 186 8.23 -7.43 -0.70
C ALA A 186 8.16 -8.96 -0.81
N LEU A 187 7.07 -9.60 -0.35
CA LEU A 187 6.85 -11.04 -0.52
C LEU A 187 6.73 -11.42 -1.99
N VAL A 188 6.01 -10.62 -2.79
CA VAL A 188 5.96 -10.81 -4.25
C VAL A 188 7.36 -10.65 -4.86
N GLY A 189 8.16 -9.71 -4.39
CA GLY A 189 9.53 -9.50 -4.90
C GLY A 189 10.47 -10.66 -4.57
N LEU A 190 10.37 -11.20 -3.35
CA LEU A 190 11.08 -12.41 -2.95
C LEU A 190 10.66 -13.62 -3.79
N TYR A 191 9.37 -13.74 -4.10
CA TYR A 191 8.87 -14.80 -4.98
C TYR A 191 9.44 -14.66 -6.40
N VAL A 192 9.43 -13.45 -6.97
CA VAL A 192 10.05 -13.15 -8.27
C VAL A 192 11.54 -13.49 -8.28
N LEU A 193 12.29 -13.06 -7.27
CA LEU A 193 13.71 -13.40 -7.08
C LEU A 193 13.92 -14.92 -7.04
N SER A 194 13.08 -15.63 -6.29
CA SER A 194 13.16 -17.09 -6.21
C SER A 194 12.86 -17.76 -7.55
N MET A 195 11.95 -17.22 -8.38
CA MET A 195 11.69 -17.77 -9.70
C MET A 195 12.89 -17.57 -10.63
N VAL A 196 13.42 -16.34 -10.70
CA VAL A 196 14.59 -16.01 -11.54
C VAL A 196 15.80 -16.86 -11.15
N TYR A 197 16.04 -17.03 -9.84
CA TYR A 197 17.10 -17.90 -9.38
C TYR A 197 16.85 -19.36 -9.80
N ARG A 198 15.62 -19.88 -9.66
CA ARG A 198 15.33 -21.27 -10.05
C ARG A 198 15.40 -21.53 -11.55
N SER A 199 15.18 -20.52 -12.39
CA SER A 199 15.25 -20.68 -13.86
C SER A 199 16.69 -20.71 -14.38
N GLU A 200 17.62 -20.02 -13.72
CA GLU A 200 19.04 -19.99 -14.12
C GLU A 200 19.83 -21.23 -13.68
N PHE A 201 19.37 -21.92 -12.62
CA PHE A 201 20.04 -23.10 -12.07
C PHE A 201 19.37 -24.44 -12.45
N ARG A 202 18.61 -24.46 -13.54
CA ARG A 202 18.05 -25.65 -14.17
C ARG A 202 18.59 -25.81 -15.59
#